data_AF-A0A1V9DXU8-F1
#
_entry.id   AF-A0A1V9DXU8-F1
#
_cell.length_a   1.000
_cell.length_b   1.000
_cell.length_c   1.000
_cell.angle_alpha   90.00
_cell.angle_beta   90.00
_cell.angle_gamma   90.00
#
_symmetry.space_group_name_H-M   'P 1'
#
loop_
_entity.id
_entity.type
_entity.pdbx_description
1 polymer ?
#
loop_
_entity_poly.entity_id
_entity_poly.type
_entity_poly.pdbx_seq_one_letter_code
_entity_poly.pdbx_strand_id
1 'polypeptide(L)'
;MTTKAFISCLLLFLLAAALNWFARKEMDYSFADQPGYNQLYEIREQTRITHLADNKNGSITITFAGKAIQKQNDFRVYYKDSLLTTSKAETCTFQPLPDTREYHIKINDAAGDVTVSLNNTPDSVYRLVGNTTAVNFEMTGSNVPIEPNSLYSLADWAMNFDDQSDRDKKEVDDYLRDSIQLTANETTTERILKIADFILQRVKGMDGTPADSVAQLSPVNKLKCVQAGRSKIWCGMYTKILCAFANKAGVPVRFIECGDTRAGMSGGEHVFSEVYLKEYNSWAYVDLTAKTVFVKKGMQYLNTIDVQRLLRYPLNDPDLTADYFNGDSIVQTPYNQVASTARTYFHRNNIFRFYFSDFLKVQNPKNLFERGIKLFYSKPYYAVYGDNTGIGRSQLMVRIISTYIMFFFLGLSIFFGFKWLRQKTA
;
A
#
# COMPACT_ATOMS: atom_id res chain seq x y z
N MET A 1 -27.18 -46.48 -11.67
CA MET A 1 -27.19 -45.21 -10.90
C MET A 1 -25.87 -44.42 -11.06
N THR A 2 -24.73 -45.10 -11.10
CA THR A 2 -23.37 -44.53 -11.25
C THR A 2 -23.12 -43.73 -12.53
N THR A 3 -23.60 -44.19 -13.70
CA THR A 3 -23.43 -43.46 -14.96
C THR A 3 -24.12 -42.09 -14.95
N LYS A 4 -25.37 -42.02 -14.47
CA LYS A 4 -26.10 -40.74 -14.35
C LYS A 4 -25.43 -39.79 -13.37
N ALA A 5 -24.94 -40.29 -12.25
CA ALA A 5 -24.20 -39.50 -11.26
C ALA A 5 -22.89 -38.95 -11.83
N PHE A 6 -22.11 -39.77 -12.54
CA PHE A 6 -20.88 -39.34 -13.22
C PHE A 6 -21.15 -38.25 -14.25
N ILE A 7 -22.10 -38.46 -15.17
CA ILE A 7 -22.47 -37.48 -16.20
C ILE A 7 -22.94 -36.16 -15.55
N SER A 8 -23.75 -36.23 -14.50
CA SER A 8 -24.24 -35.04 -13.79
C SER A 8 -23.10 -34.25 -13.14
N CYS A 9 -22.16 -34.93 -12.47
CA CYS A 9 -20.99 -34.28 -11.87
C CYS A 9 -20.08 -33.64 -12.93
N LEU A 10 -19.89 -34.31 -14.07
CA LEU A 10 -19.09 -33.78 -15.17
C LEU A 10 -19.71 -32.51 -15.77
N LEU A 11 -21.02 -32.50 -15.98
CA LEU A 11 -21.73 -31.31 -16.46
C LEU A 11 -21.63 -30.15 -15.46
N LEU A 12 -21.79 -30.42 -14.16
CA LEU A 12 -21.63 -29.41 -13.11
C LEU A 12 -20.19 -28.89 -13.02
N PHE A 13 -19.19 -29.75 -13.22
CA PHE A 13 -17.79 -29.34 -13.32
C PHE A 13 -17.57 -28.38 -14.49
N LEU A 14 -18.07 -28.71 -15.68
CA LEU A 14 -17.93 -27.85 -16.87
C LEU A 14 -18.60 -26.49 -16.66
N LEU A 15 -19.79 -26.46 -16.06
CA LEU A 15 -20.48 -25.22 -15.71
C LEU A 15 -19.69 -24.38 -14.71
N ALA A 16 -19.17 -25.00 -13.65
CA ALA A 16 -18.36 -24.32 -12.63
C ALA A 16 -17.02 -23.83 -13.21
N ALA A 17 -16.40 -24.57 -14.12
CA ALA A 17 -15.20 -24.16 -14.85
C ALA A 17 -15.47 -22.96 -15.75
N ALA A 18 -16.60 -22.94 -16.48
CA ALA A 18 -17.01 -21.80 -17.28
C ALA A 18 -17.27 -20.56 -16.41
N LEU A 19 -17.94 -20.72 -15.26
CA LEU A 19 -18.15 -19.63 -14.30
C LEU A 19 -16.82 -19.11 -13.73
N ASN A 20 -15.90 -20.01 -13.38
CA ASN A 20 -14.58 -19.61 -12.87
C ASN A 20 -13.75 -18.87 -13.93
N TRP A 21 -13.81 -19.34 -15.18
CA TRP A 21 -13.17 -18.68 -16.31
C TRP A 21 -13.74 -17.28 -16.52
N PHE A 22 -15.08 -17.14 -16.54
CA PHE A 22 -15.76 -15.84 -16.65
C PHE A 22 -15.35 -14.92 -15.51
N ALA A 23 -15.38 -15.41 -14.26
CA ALA A 23 -15.01 -14.63 -13.09
C ALA A 23 -13.56 -14.14 -13.12
N ARG A 24 -12.65 -14.87 -13.74
CA ARG A 24 -11.23 -14.48 -13.85
C ARG A 24 -10.95 -13.57 -15.04
N LYS A 25 -11.70 -13.73 -16.14
CA LYS A 25 -11.42 -13.06 -17.42
C LYS A 25 -12.23 -11.78 -17.60
N GLU A 26 -13.50 -11.81 -17.22
CA GLU A 26 -14.46 -10.76 -17.55
C GLU A 26 -14.80 -9.87 -16.34
N MET A 27 -14.33 -10.21 -15.14
CA MET A 27 -14.50 -9.38 -13.94
C MET A 27 -13.18 -8.66 -13.61
N ASP A 28 -13.12 -7.37 -13.94
CA ASP A 28 -11.95 -6.50 -13.85
C ASP A 28 -11.24 -6.54 -12.48
N TYR A 29 -12.03 -6.68 -11.40
CA TYR A 29 -11.57 -6.59 -10.01
C TYR A 29 -11.66 -7.92 -9.27
N SER A 30 -11.72 -9.03 -10.00
CA SER A 30 -11.67 -10.37 -9.41
C SER A 30 -10.41 -10.64 -8.59
N PHE A 31 -9.40 -9.78 -8.68
CA PHE A 31 -8.15 -9.85 -7.91
C PHE A 31 -7.90 -8.66 -6.99
N ALA A 32 -8.86 -7.77 -6.80
CA ALA A 32 -8.66 -6.54 -6.04
C ALA A 32 -9.20 -6.60 -4.60
N ASP A 33 -8.56 -5.87 -3.69
CA ASP A 33 -9.20 -5.33 -2.49
C ASP A 33 -9.53 -3.84 -2.68
N GLN A 34 -10.43 -3.29 -1.89
CA GLN A 34 -10.84 -1.88 -1.98
C GLN A 34 -10.75 -1.19 -0.61
N PRO A 35 -9.52 -0.92 -0.11
CA PRO A 35 -9.34 -0.24 1.15
C PRO A 35 -9.72 1.24 1.06
N GLY A 36 -10.21 1.79 2.17
CA GLY A 36 -10.29 3.24 2.36
C GLY A 36 -8.91 3.89 2.46
N TYR A 37 -8.86 5.22 2.43
CA TYR A 37 -7.59 5.98 2.46
C TYR A 37 -6.70 5.59 3.65
N ASN A 38 -7.23 5.56 4.87
CA ASN A 38 -6.46 5.17 6.06
C ASN A 38 -6.00 3.71 5.99
N GLN A 39 -6.82 2.79 5.47
CA GLN A 39 -6.40 1.38 5.34
C GLN A 39 -5.25 1.20 4.35
N LEU A 40 -5.10 2.12 3.39
CA LEU A 40 -4.05 2.08 2.38
C LEU A 40 -2.72 2.66 2.87
N TYR A 41 -2.77 3.64 3.76
CA TYR A 41 -1.62 4.45 4.17
C TYR A 41 -1.17 4.21 5.60
N GLU A 42 -2.06 3.75 6.46
CA GLU A 42 -1.71 3.29 7.80
C GLU A 42 -1.25 1.84 7.75
N ILE A 43 -0.26 1.49 8.57
CA ILE A 43 0.32 0.16 8.67
C ILE A 43 0.27 -0.36 10.11
N ARG A 44 0.25 -1.69 10.26
CA ARG A 44 0.13 -2.37 11.56
C ARG A 44 1.27 -2.02 12.53
N GLU A 45 2.43 -1.65 12.00
CA GLU A 45 3.62 -1.32 12.78
C GLU A 45 3.54 0.07 13.44
N GLN A 46 2.65 0.96 12.98
CA GLN A 46 2.51 2.31 13.53
C GLN A 46 1.84 2.31 14.90
N THR A 47 2.25 3.25 15.74
CA THR A 47 1.51 3.63 16.94
C THR A 47 0.13 4.14 16.53
N ARG A 48 -0.92 3.54 17.09
CA ARG A 48 -2.32 3.85 16.76
C ARG A 48 -3.23 3.59 17.94
N ILE A 49 -4.40 4.21 17.93
CA ILE A 49 -5.47 3.99 18.91
C ILE A 49 -6.34 2.83 18.43
N THR A 50 -6.48 1.76 19.22
CA THR A 50 -7.32 0.60 18.90
C THR A 50 -8.64 0.58 19.67
N HIS A 51 -8.66 1.24 20.83
CA HIS A 51 -9.85 1.31 21.66
C HIS A 51 -9.89 2.61 22.46
N LEU A 52 -11.10 3.15 22.62
CA LEU A 52 -11.43 4.30 23.46
C LEU A 52 -12.61 3.88 24.34
N ALA A 53 -12.47 4.03 25.65
CA ALA A 53 -13.53 3.74 26.60
C ALA A 53 -13.75 4.92 27.55
N ASP A 54 -15.01 5.26 27.78
CA ASP A 54 -15.45 6.08 28.91
C ASP A 54 -15.67 5.17 30.12
N ASN A 55 -14.93 5.41 31.20
CA ASN A 55 -14.97 4.59 32.41
C ASN A 55 -16.12 4.96 33.36
N LYS A 56 -17.04 5.87 32.97
CA LYS A 56 -18.21 6.35 33.75
C LYS A 56 -17.89 7.07 35.06
N ASN A 57 -16.61 7.15 35.44
CA ASN A 57 -16.10 7.92 36.57
C ASN A 57 -15.46 9.25 36.12
N GLY A 58 -15.71 9.66 34.88
CA GLY A 58 -15.13 10.86 34.28
C GLY A 58 -13.70 10.67 33.75
N SER A 59 -13.14 9.46 33.79
CA SER A 59 -11.88 9.14 33.12
C SER A 59 -12.10 8.42 31.80
N ILE A 60 -11.12 8.56 30.91
CA ILE A 60 -11.06 7.81 29.65
C ILE A 60 -9.91 6.81 29.68
N THR A 61 -10.09 5.71 28.98
CA THR A 61 -9.04 4.73 28.69
C THR A 61 -8.75 4.72 27.20
N ILE A 62 -7.49 4.85 26.83
CA ILE A 62 -6.99 4.71 25.46
C ILE A 62 -6.09 3.47 25.38
N THR A 63 -6.45 2.55 24.50
CA THR A 63 -5.60 1.40 24.16
C THR A 63 -4.82 1.71 22.89
N PHE A 64 -3.52 1.47 22.94
CA PHE A 64 -2.63 1.64 21.81
C PHE A 64 -2.18 0.29 21.25
N ALA A 65 -1.83 0.27 19.97
CA ALA A 65 -1.08 -0.81 19.35
C ALA A 65 0.00 -0.23 18.43
N GLY A 66 0.96 -1.06 18.04
CA GLY A 66 2.08 -0.66 17.18
C GLY A 66 3.40 -1.23 17.68
N LYS A 67 4.47 -1.07 16.88
CA LYS A 67 5.80 -1.61 17.20
C LYS A 67 6.40 -1.02 18.49
N ALA A 68 6.04 0.22 18.82
CA ALA A 68 6.51 0.91 20.03
C ALA A 68 5.74 0.51 21.30
N ILE A 69 4.61 -0.21 21.15
CA ILE A 69 3.74 -0.59 22.26
C ILE A 69 4.17 -1.93 22.83
N GLN A 70 4.36 -1.98 24.15
CA GLN A 70 4.75 -3.15 24.92
C GLN A 70 3.58 -3.65 25.76
N LYS A 71 3.74 -4.81 26.42
CA LYS A 71 2.74 -5.33 27.37
C LYS A 71 2.52 -4.41 28.57
N GLN A 72 3.56 -3.67 28.96
CA GLN A 72 3.50 -2.64 29.99
C GLN A 72 4.25 -1.41 29.46
N ASN A 73 3.54 -0.29 29.33
CA ASN A 73 4.08 0.96 28.81
C ASN A 73 4.16 2.00 29.92
N ASP A 74 5.17 2.86 29.86
CA ASP A 74 5.23 4.09 30.67
C ASP A 74 4.49 5.21 29.93
N PHE A 75 3.27 5.51 30.38
CA PHE A 75 2.47 6.60 29.85
C PHE A 75 2.64 7.85 30.71
N ARG A 76 2.88 8.99 30.07
CA ARG A 76 2.87 10.31 30.70
C ARG A 76 1.96 11.23 29.90
N VAL A 77 0.90 11.72 30.52
CA VAL A 77 -0.10 12.57 29.86
C VAL A 77 0.11 14.01 30.30
N TYR A 78 0.26 14.89 29.33
CA TYR A 78 0.46 16.31 29.51
C TYR A 78 -0.71 17.09 28.92
N TYR A 79 -1.06 18.19 29.55
CA TYR A 79 -1.86 19.26 28.97
C TYR A 79 -1.03 20.53 29.04
N LYS A 80 -0.71 21.09 27.86
CA LYS A 80 0.38 22.07 27.73
C LYS A 80 1.65 21.48 28.37
N ASP A 81 2.34 22.26 29.20
CA ASP A 81 3.55 21.81 29.90
C ASP A 81 3.26 21.16 31.28
N SER A 82 1.99 20.96 31.63
CA SER A 82 1.61 20.39 32.93
C SER A 82 1.37 18.88 32.82
N LEU A 83 2.13 18.11 33.59
CA LEU A 83 1.92 16.66 33.74
C LEU A 83 0.61 16.41 34.50
N LEU A 84 -0.34 15.73 33.86
CA LEU A 84 -1.62 15.35 34.45
C LEU A 84 -1.55 14.00 35.17
N THR A 85 -0.92 13.01 34.54
CA THR A 85 -0.79 11.67 35.12
C THR A 85 0.39 10.91 34.54
N THR A 86 0.88 9.95 35.33
CA THR A 86 1.87 8.94 34.92
C THR A 86 1.34 7.57 35.29
N SER A 87 1.43 6.59 34.39
CA SER A 87 0.98 5.22 34.66
C SER A 87 1.84 4.19 33.94
N LYS A 88 2.12 3.07 34.61
CA LYS A 88 2.77 1.89 34.01
C LYS A 88 1.76 0.77 33.77
N ALA A 89 1.14 0.74 32.61
CA ALA A 89 0.02 -0.14 32.31
C ALA A 89 0.00 -0.58 30.84
N GLU A 90 -0.90 -1.50 30.51
CA GLU A 90 -1.17 -1.89 29.12
C GLU A 90 -1.92 -0.77 28.37
N THR A 91 -2.77 -0.03 29.08
CA THR A 91 -3.59 1.07 28.55
C THR A 91 -3.28 2.40 29.24
N CYS A 92 -3.56 3.51 28.55
CA CYS A 92 -3.42 4.85 29.12
C CYS A 92 -4.76 5.28 29.69
N THR A 93 -4.83 5.57 31.00
CA THR A 93 -6.05 6.06 31.65
C THR A 93 -5.79 7.42 32.29
N PHE A 94 -6.64 8.41 31.98
CA PHE A 94 -6.57 9.73 32.59
C PHE A 94 -7.92 10.42 32.63
N GLN A 95 -8.07 11.43 33.47
CA GLN A 95 -9.27 12.25 33.58
C GLN A 95 -9.10 13.53 32.74
N PRO A 96 -9.83 13.67 31.62
CA PRO A 96 -9.76 14.90 30.82
C PRO A 96 -10.28 16.10 31.63
N LEU A 97 -9.64 17.24 31.46
CA LEU A 97 -10.12 18.53 31.94
C LEU A 97 -11.35 19.00 31.14
N PRO A 98 -12.23 19.85 31.72
CA PRO A 98 -13.37 20.45 31.00
C PRO A 98 -12.98 21.19 29.71
N ASP A 99 -13.94 21.25 28.77
CA ASP A 99 -13.88 21.87 27.45
C ASP A 99 -13.06 21.10 26.41
N THR A 100 -13.01 21.62 25.18
CA THR A 100 -12.11 21.13 24.14
C THR A 100 -10.66 21.41 24.51
N ARG A 101 -9.88 20.34 24.70
CA ARG A 101 -8.46 20.40 25.08
C ARG A 101 -7.64 19.44 24.25
N GLU A 102 -6.40 19.83 23.99
CA GLU A 102 -5.38 18.99 23.36
C GLU A 102 -4.47 18.39 24.45
N TYR A 103 -4.26 17.07 24.38
CA TYR A 103 -3.43 16.32 25.31
C TYR A 103 -2.26 15.68 24.56
N HIS A 104 -1.07 15.74 25.17
CA HIS A 104 0.14 15.09 24.66
C HIS A 104 0.46 13.87 25.53
N ILE A 105 0.51 12.70 24.91
CA ILE A 105 0.72 11.41 25.56
C ILE A 105 2.08 10.89 25.12
N LYS A 106 3.04 10.88 26.05
CA LYS A 106 4.32 10.20 25.87
C LYS A 106 4.15 8.73 26.19
N ILE A 107 4.65 7.88 25.30
CA ILE A 107 4.57 6.42 25.42
C ILE A 107 5.99 5.86 25.40
N ASN A 108 6.45 5.33 26.54
CA ASN A 108 7.82 4.84 26.70
C ASN A 108 8.85 5.92 26.31
N ASP A 109 9.91 5.53 25.62
CA ASP A 109 10.91 6.41 25.00
C ASP A 109 10.67 6.57 23.49
N ALA A 110 9.42 6.46 23.03
CA ALA A 110 9.09 6.66 21.62
C ALA A 110 9.44 8.09 21.18
N ALA A 111 9.86 8.23 19.92
CA ALA A 111 10.14 9.54 19.34
C ALA A 111 8.83 10.31 19.11
N GLY A 112 8.68 11.45 19.80
CA GLY A 112 7.50 12.32 19.71
C GLY A 112 6.34 11.89 20.60
N ASP A 113 5.30 12.73 20.61
CA ASP A 113 4.15 12.60 21.49
C ASP A 113 2.90 12.23 20.68
N VAL A 114 2.06 11.35 21.22
CA VAL A 114 0.72 11.14 20.68
C VAL A 114 -0.17 12.29 21.15
N THR A 115 -0.69 13.05 20.20
CA THR A 115 -1.58 14.17 20.45
C THR A 115 -3.02 13.75 20.20
N VAL A 116 -3.90 13.98 21.19
CA VAL A 116 -5.34 13.76 21.08
C VAL A 116 -6.09 15.03 21.48
N SER A 117 -7.04 15.43 20.66
CA SER A 117 -7.99 16.50 20.98
C SER A 117 -9.28 15.87 21.48
N LEU A 118 -9.67 16.22 22.70
CA LEU A 118 -10.89 15.72 23.33
C LEU A 118 -11.76 16.91 23.68
N ASN A 119 -13.04 16.79 23.35
CA ASN A 119 -14.10 17.65 23.85
C ASN A 119 -14.85 16.87 24.93
N ASN A 120 -15.02 17.48 26.10
CA ASN A 120 -15.95 16.99 27.10
C ASN A 120 -16.92 18.10 27.49
N THR A 121 -18.21 17.76 27.51
CA THR A 121 -19.24 18.63 28.07
C THR A 121 -19.55 18.13 29.47
N PRO A 122 -19.24 18.89 30.54
CA PRO A 122 -19.57 18.51 31.91
C PRO A 122 -21.07 18.24 32.06
N ASP A 123 -21.44 17.30 32.92
CA ASP A 123 -22.84 16.96 33.15
C ASP A 123 -23.65 18.15 33.69
N SER A 124 -22.99 19.06 34.42
CA SER A 124 -23.57 20.32 34.88
C SER A 124 -24.17 21.14 33.72
N VAL A 125 -23.53 21.16 32.55
CA VAL A 125 -24.02 21.88 31.37
C VAL A 125 -25.29 21.24 30.82
N TYR A 126 -25.34 19.90 30.75
CA TYR A 126 -26.56 19.19 30.33
C TYR A 126 -27.71 19.38 31.33
N ARG A 127 -27.42 19.32 32.64
CA ARG A 127 -28.44 19.48 33.69
C ARG A 127 -29.09 20.86 33.69
N LEU A 128 -28.36 21.93 33.31
CA LEU A 128 -28.91 23.29 33.23
C LEU A 128 -30.12 23.42 32.29
N VAL A 129 -30.22 22.54 31.28
CA VAL A 129 -31.33 22.52 30.31
C VAL A 129 -32.25 21.32 30.49
N GLY A 130 -32.19 20.64 31.63
CA GLY A 130 -33.01 19.46 31.93
C GLY A 130 -32.57 18.18 31.19
N ASN A 131 -31.35 18.14 30.62
CA ASN A 131 -30.81 16.96 29.98
C ASN A 131 -30.07 16.06 31.01
N THR A 132 -30.46 14.78 31.06
CA THR A 132 -29.87 13.77 31.97
C THR A 132 -28.75 12.94 31.33
N THR A 133 -28.28 13.30 30.14
CA THR A 133 -27.12 12.67 29.49
C THR A 133 -25.89 12.77 30.40
N ALA A 134 -25.19 11.65 30.58
CA ALA A 134 -23.91 11.63 31.31
C ALA A 134 -22.85 12.45 30.57
N VAL A 135 -21.70 12.71 31.21
CA VAL A 135 -20.55 13.34 30.54
C VAL A 135 -20.26 12.56 29.25
N ASN A 136 -20.24 13.28 28.13
CA ASN A 136 -19.90 12.71 26.83
C ASN A 136 -18.48 13.16 26.47
N PHE A 137 -17.63 12.19 26.12
CA PHE A 137 -16.29 12.45 25.62
C PHE A 137 -16.28 12.26 24.11
N GLU A 138 -15.87 13.29 23.38
CA GLU A 138 -15.75 13.27 21.93
C GLU A 138 -14.29 13.48 21.57
N MET A 139 -13.68 12.52 20.86
CA MET A 139 -12.37 12.73 20.29
C MET A 139 -12.51 13.46 18.96
N THR A 140 -12.07 14.71 18.94
CA THR A 140 -12.20 15.63 17.81
C THR A 140 -10.96 15.66 16.93
N GLY A 141 -9.84 15.08 17.37
CA GLY A 141 -8.63 14.97 16.58
C GLY A 141 -7.59 14.04 17.19
N SER A 142 -6.72 13.50 16.34
CA SER A 142 -5.50 12.81 16.76
C SER A 142 -4.42 12.91 15.69
N ASN A 143 -3.15 12.95 16.10
CA ASN A 143 -2.01 12.87 15.19
C ASN A 143 -1.58 11.42 14.87
N VAL A 144 -2.19 10.42 15.53
CA VAL A 144 -2.03 9.00 15.21
C VAL A 144 -3.35 8.46 14.68
N PRO A 145 -3.31 7.41 13.84
CA PRO A 145 -4.55 6.84 13.33
C PRO A 145 -5.37 6.18 14.45
N ILE A 146 -6.69 6.27 14.29
CA ILE A 146 -7.63 5.35 14.93
C ILE A 146 -7.71 4.12 14.05
N GLU A 147 -7.50 2.94 14.63
CA GLU A 147 -7.39 1.68 13.89
C GLU A 147 -8.61 1.47 12.97
N PRO A 148 -8.41 1.39 11.65
CA PRO A 148 -9.48 1.01 10.74
C PRO A 148 -9.75 -0.50 10.86
N ASN A 149 -10.89 -0.96 10.32
CA ASN A 149 -11.33 -2.36 10.38
C ASN A 149 -10.30 -3.40 9.91
N SER A 150 -9.32 -3.00 9.10
CA SER A 150 -8.22 -3.87 8.67
C SER A 150 -7.00 -3.04 8.33
N LEU A 151 -5.82 -3.54 8.73
CA LEU A 151 -4.52 -2.94 8.43
C LEU A 151 -3.58 -3.95 7.79
N TYR A 152 -2.86 -3.47 6.79
CA TYR A 152 -1.75 -4.20 6.19
C TYR A 152 -0.47 -3.95 6.98
N SER A 153 0.44 -4.91 6.93
CA SER A 153 1.82 -4.73 7.37
C SER A 153 2.62 -4.02 6.28
N LEU A 154 3.75 -3.43 6.65
CA LEU A 154 4.68 -2.86 5.67
C LEU A 154 5.17 -3.91 4.65
N ALA A 155 5.34 -5.15 5.11
CA ALA A 155 5.78 -6.27 4.29
C ALA A 155 4.74 -6.73 3.24
N ASP A 156 3.45 -6.41 3.44
CA ASP A 156 2.42 -6.69 2.44
C ASP A 156 2.60 -5.81 1.19
N TRP A 157 3.27 -4.66 1.31
CA TRP A 157 3.46 -3.70 0.22
C TRP A 157 4.84 -3.73 -0.44
N ALA A 158 5.87 -4.18 0.28
CA ALA A 158 7.26 -4.14 -0.19
C ALA A 158 7.49 -5.10 -1.36
N MET A 159 7.53 -4.56 -2.59
CA MET A 159 7.59 -5.35 -3.82
C MET A 159 8.83 -6.25 -3.87
N ASN A 160 8.65 -7.56 -4.04
CA ASN A 160 9.78 -8.49 -4.06
C ASN A 160 10.10 -9.03 -5.46
N PHE A 161 11.38 -8.98 -5.83
CA PHE A 161 11.94 -9.57 -7.06
C PHE A 161 12.73 -10.84 -6.74
N ASP A 162 12.07 -11.81 -6.10
CA ASP A 162 12.65 -13.10 -5.70
C ASP A 162 13.19 -13.93 -6.88
N ASP A 163 12.81 -13.57 -8.11
CA ASP A 163 13.28 -14.19 -9.35
C ASP A 163 14.65 -13.68 -9.82
N GLN A 164 15.22 -12.65 -9.18
CA GLN A 164 16.57 -12.21 -9.47
C GLN A 164 17.62 -13.27 -9.09
N SER A 165 18.56 -13.48 -10.00
CA SER A 165 19.73 -14.32 -9.72
C SER A 165 20.58 -13.71 -8.60
N ASP A 166 21.32 -14.53 -7.85
CA ASP A 166 22.23 -14.04 -6.82
C ASP A 166 23.32 -13.11 -7.38
N ARG A 167 23.68 -13.34 -8.65
CA ARG A 167 24.57 -12.44 -9.40
C ARG A 167 23.97 -11.04 -9.55
N ASP A 168 22.71 -10.94 -9.96
CA ASP A 168 22.03 -9.65 -10.13
C ASP A 168 21.88 -8.93 -8.77
N LYS A 169 21.54 -9.69 -7.72
CA LYS A 169 21.44 -9.14 -6.36
C LYS A 169 22.76 -8.58 -5.87
N LYS A 170 23.86 -9.33 -6.07
CA LYS A 170 25.22 -8.88 -5.74
C LYS A 170 25.61 -7.63 -6.54
N GLU A 171 25.18 -7.54 -7.79
CA GLU A 171 25.52 -6.37 -8.59
C GLU A 171 24.78 -5.11 -8.14
N VAL A 172 23.53 -5.22 -7.69
CA VAL A 172 22.85 -4.11 -7.03
C VAL A 172 23.59 -3.71 -5.75
N ASP A 173 24.06 -4.67 -4.94
CA ASP A 173 24.91 -4.38 -3.77
C ASP A 173 26.18 -3.61 -4.14
N ASP A 174 26.86 -4.03 -5.21
CA ASP A 174 28.09 -3.39 -5.67
C ASP A 174 27.81 -1.95 -6.16
N TYR A 175 26.70 -1.70 -6.87
CA TYR A 175 26.30 -0.32 -7.20
C TYR A 175 25.97 0.53 -5.97
N LEU A 176 25.22 -0.01 -5.00
CA LEU A 176 24.83 0.70 -3.78
C LEU A 176 26.07 1.11 -2.96
N ARG A 177 27.08 0.24 -2.89
CA ARG A 177 28.32 0.47 -2.16
C ARG A 177 29.29 1.38 -2.93
N ASP A 178 29.61 1.04 -4.17
CA ASP A 178 30.76 1.62 -4.87
C ASP A 178 30.40 2.88 -5.66
N SER A 179 29.20 2.91 -6.26
CA SER A 179 28.78 4.01 -7.13
C SER A 179 27.82 5.00 -6.47
N ILE A 180 26.85 4.49 -5.70
CA ILE A 180 25.86 5.32 -4.97
C ILE A 180 26.43 5.75 -3.61
N GLN A 181 27.35 4.95 -3.06
CA GLN A 181 28.05 5.23 -1.80
C GLN A 181 27.07 5.47 -0.65
N LEU A 182 26.14 4.52 -0.47
CA LEU A 182 25.25 4.53 0.67
C LEU A 182 26.00 4.15 1.95
N THR A 183 25.64 4.80 3.05
CA THR A 183 26.18 4.51 4.38
C THR A 183 25.08 4.11 5.37
N ALA A 184 25.46 3.46 6.46
CA ALA A 184 24.49 2.96 7.44
C ALA A 184 23.70 4.08 8.15
N ASN A 185 24.29 5.29 8.27
CA ASN A 185 23.74 6.40 9.06
C ASN A 185 22.74 7.27 8.27
N GLU A 186 22.61 7.06 6.96
CA GLU A 186 21.69 7.82 6.14
C GLU A 186 20.23 7.49 6.44
N THR A 187 19.40 8.52 6.46
CA THR A 187 17.95 8.43 6.49
C THR A 187 17.41 7.76 5.24
N THR A 188 16.18 7.27 5.30
CA THR A 188 15.51 6.71 4.12
C THR A 188 15.41 7.74 2.98
N THR A 189 15.17 9.01 3.31
CA THR A 189 15.07 10.09 2.31
C THR A 189 16.39 10.26 1.53
N GLU A 190 17.51 10.36 2.25
CA GLU A 190 18.84 10.52 1.64
C GLU A 190 19.21 9.34 0.73
N ARG A 191 18.90 8.11 1.16
CA ARG A 191 19.12 6.91 0.34
C ARG A 191 18.34 6.97 -0.97
N ILE A 192 17.06 7.34 -0.91
CA ILE A 192 16.22 7.43 -2.10
C ILE A 192 16.67 8.55 -3.04
N LEU A 193 17.07 9.72 -2.51
CA LEU A 193 17.64 10.80 -3.33
C LEU A 193 18.89 10.33 -4.08
N LYS A 194 19.83 9.68 -3.39
CA LYS A 194 21.06 9.15 -4.03
C LYS A 194 20.76 8.06 -5.06
N ILE A 195 19.86 7.12 -4.76
CA ILE A 195 19.45 6.06 -5.69
C ILE A 195 18.78 6.67 -6.92
N ALA A 196 17.85 7.61 -6.73
CA ALA A 196 17.13 8.25 -7.82
C ALA A 196 18.07 9.05 -8.72
N ASP A 197 18.98 9.85 -8.14
CA ASP A 197 19.98 10.60 -8.89
C ASP A 197 20.86 9.66 -9.72
N PHE A 198 21.42 8.61 -9.10
CA PHE A 198 22.22 7.60 -9.78
C PHE A 198 21.50 6.96 -10.99
N ILE A 199 20.23 6.60 -10.82
CA ILE A 199 19.42 5.99 -11.90
C ILE A 199 19.22 7.01 -13.01
N LEU A 200 18.74 8.21 -12.68
CA LEU A 200 18.37 9.25 -13.63
C LEU A 200 19.57 9.76 -14.45
N GLN A 201 20.75 9.86 -13.83
CA GLN A 201 22.00 10.18 -14.52
C GLN A 201 22.37 9.14 -15.59
N ARG A 202 22.23 7.85 -15.27
CA ARG A 202 22.62 6.75 -16.16
C ARG A 202 21.70 6.55 -17.35
N VAL A 203 20.48 7.06 -17.27
CA VAL A 203 19.47 6.93 -18.32
C VAL A 203 19.08 8.28 -18.91
N LYS A 204 19.87 9.33 -18.67
CA LYS A 204 19.63 10.68 -19.19
C LYS A 204 19.46 10.64 -20.71
N GLY A 205 18.33 11.15 -21.22
CA GLY A 205 18.01 11.17 -22.66
C GLY A 205 17.58 9.83 -23.24
N MET A 206 17.37 8.80 -22.40
CA MET A 206 16.96 7.47 -22.83
C MET A 206 15.46 7.21 -22.72
N ASP A 207 14.66 8.23 -22.39
CA ASP A 207 13.20 8.15 -22.36
C ASP A 207 12.64 7.68 -23.71
N GLY A 208 11.69 6.74 -23.68
CA GLY A 208 10.96 6.27 -24.87
C GLY A 208 10.57 4.79 -24.81
N THR A 209 10.07 4.28 -25.93
CA THR A 209 9.57 2.91 -26.05
C THR A 209 10.73 1.90 -26.02
N PRO A 210 10.79 1.00 -25.01
CA PRO A 210 11.86 0.01 -24.92
C PRO A 210 11.72 -1.08 -25.99
N ALA A 211 12.82 -1.79 -26.26
CA ALA A 211 12.76 -3.00 -27.07
C ALA A 211 12.16 -4.17 -26.27
N ASP A 212 11.38 -5.04 -26.93
CA ASP A 212 10.73 -6.20 -26.30
C ASP A 212 11.72 -7.12 -25.57
N SER A 213 12.93 -7.26 -26.12
CA SER A 213 14.00 -8.07 -25.54
C SER A 213 14.41 -7.62 -24.13
N VAL A 214 14.15 -6.36 -23.78
CA VAL A 214 14.50 -5.78 -22.47
C VAL A 214 13.42 -6.02 -21.43
N ALA A 215 12.18 -6.32 -21.84
CA ALA A 215 11.06 -6.50 -20.91
C ALA A 215 11.30 -7.62 -19.89
N GLN A 216 11.95 -8.70 -20.33
CA GLN A 216 12.24 -9.90 -19.52
C GLN A 216 13.55 -9.83 -18.72
N LEU A 217 14.36 -8.78 -18.90
CA LEU A 217 15.59 -8.62 -18.15
C LEU A 217 15.30 -8.27 -16.68
N SER A 218 16.21 -8.69 -15.79
CA SER A 218 16.20 -8.24 -14.40
C SER A 218 16.42 -6.72 -14.33
N PRO A 219 15.95 -6.04 -13.26
CA PRO A 219 16.09 -4.59 -13.09
C PRO A 219 17.51 -4.06 -13.34
N VAL A 220 18.55 -4.71 -12.79
CA VAL A 220 19.94 -4.26 -13.01
C VAL A 220 20.39 -4.41 -14.46
N ASN A 221 19.97 -5.49 -15.14
CA ASN A 221 20.27 -5.70 -16.56
C ASN A 221 19.48 -4.77 -17.48
N LYS A 222 18.27 -4.33 -17.07
CA LYS A 222 17.53 -3.25 -17.73
C LYS A 222 18.31 -1.94 -17.69
N LEU A 223 18.78 -1.54 -16.50
CA LEU A 223 19.60 -0.33 -16.34
C LEU A 223 20.82 -0.36 -17.26
N LYS A 224 21.59 -1.46 -17.24
CA LYS A 224 22.77 -1.63 -18.11
C LYS A 224 22.44 -1.59 -19.60
N CYS A 225 21.33 -2.20 -20.01
CA CYS A 225 20.92 -2.20 -21.41
C CYS A 225 20.62 -0.78 -21.89
N VAL A 226 19.89 -0.02 -21.09
CA VAL A 226 19.55 1.38 -21.35
C VAL A 226 20.79 2.27 -21.33
N GLN A 227 21.66 2.13 -20.31
CA GLN A 227 22.90 2.89 -20.20
C GLN A 227 23.84 2.65 -21.40
N ALA A 228 23.84 1.44 -21.96
CA ALA A 228 24.62 1.10 -23.15
C ALA A 228 23.99 1.59 -24.47
N GLY A 229 22.89 2.37 -24.43
CA GLY A 229 22.21 2.86 -25.62
C GLY A 229 21.43 1.78 -26.40
N ARG A 230 21.27 0.57 -25.85
CA ARG A 230 20.67 -0.58 -26.55
C ARG A 230 19.15 -0.63 -26.47
N SER A 231 18.54 0.18 -25.62
CA SER A 231 17.09 0.32 -25.49
C SER A 231 16.74 1.66 -24.86
N LYS A 232 15.52 2.12 -25.11
CA LYS A 232 14.90 3.19 -24.32
C LYS A 232 14.34 2.66 -23.00
N ILE A 233 13.89 3.58 -22.16
CA ILE A 233 13.26 3.32 -20.86
C ILE A 233 11.92 4.02 -20.76
N TRP A 234 10.94 3.33 -20.17
CA TRP A 234 9.61 3.83 -19.88
C TRP A 234 9.22 3.58 -18.41
N CYS A 235 8.02 4.00 -18.03
CA CYS A 235 7.55 4.04 -16.65
C CYS A 235 7.69 2.71 -15.88
N GLY A 236 7.21 1.61 -16.44
CA GLY A 236 7.32 0.31 -15.79
C GLY A 236 8.76 -0.18 -15.56
N MET A 237 9.73 0.30 -16.34
CA MET A 237 11.15 -0.03 -16.13
C MET A 237 11.79 0.85 -15.06
N TYR A 238 11.52 2.16 -15.05
CA TYR A 238 11.95 3.07 -13.99
C TYR A 238 11.55 2.54 -12.62
N THR A 239 10.27 2.23 -12.47
CA THR A 239 9.67 1.71 -11.23
C THR A 239 10.33 0.41 -10.78
N LYS A 240 10.56 -0.53 -11.71
CA LYS A 240 11.23 -1.81 -11.39
C LYS A 240 12.69 -1.62 -10.96
N ILE A 241 13.42 -0.72 -11.60
CA ILE A 241 14.82 -0.40 -11.24
C ILE A 241 14.85 0.25 -9.86
N LEU A 242 14.02 1.28 -9.62
CA LEU A 242 13.92 1.94 -8.32
C LEU A 242 13.59 0.93 -7.21
N CYS A 243 12.53 0.12 -7.37
CA CYS A 243 12.14 -0.85 -6.36
C CYS A 243 13.29 -1.83 -6.04
N ALA A 244 14.01 -2.33 -7.05
CA ALA A 244 15.11 -3.26 -6.82
C ALA A 244 16.25 -2.63 -6.00
N PHE A 245 16.66 -1.40 -6.34
CA PHE A 245 17.74 -0.70 -5.63
C PHE A 245 17.31 -0.28 -4.22
N ALA A 246 16.12 0.30 -4.09
CA ALA A 246 15.60 0.80 -2.82
C ALA A 246 15.30 -0.33 -1.82
N ASN A 247 14.64 -1.42 -2.25
CA ASN A 247 14.41 -2.57 -1.37
C ASN A 247 15.72 -3.20 -0.91
N LYS A 248 16.73 -3.26 -1.79
CA LYS A 248 18.06 -3.75 -1.45
C LYS A 248 18.79 -2.82 -0.46
N ALA A 249 18.52 -1.51 -0.53
CA ALA A 249 18.96 -0.51 0.46
C ALA A 249 18.13 -0.51 1.77
N GLY A 250 17.22 -1.47 1.94
CA GLY A 250 16.35 -1.59 3.12
C GLY A 250 15.23 -0.56 3.16
N VAL A 251 14.86 0.03 2.02
CA VAL A 251 13.75 0.98 1.88
C VAL A 251 12.57 0.28 1.22
N PRO A 252 11.45 0.04 1.93
CA PRO A 252 10.27 -0.56 1.34
C PRO A 252 9.68 0.30 0.23
N VAL A 253 9.51 -0.28 -0.95
CA VAL A 253 8.87 0.36 -2.10
C VAL A 253 7.67 -0.46 -2.55
N ARG A 254 6.56 0.23 -2.81
CA ARG A 254 5.38 -0.37 -3.44
C ARG A 254 5.21 0.13 -4.85
N PHE A 255 4.67 -0.77 -5.67
CA PHE A 255 4.40 -0.53 -7.08
C PHE A 255 2.99 -0.01 -7.24
N ILE A 256 2.83 1.07 -8.00
CA ILE A 256 1.54 1.70 -8.23
C ILE A 256 1.35 1.84 -9.73
N GLU A 257 0.19 1.42 -10.19
CA GLU A 257 -0.29 1.73 -11.53
C GLU A 257 -1.53 2.60 -11.41
N CYS A 258 -1.63 3.59 -12.28
CA CYS A 258 -2.87 4.28 -12.53
C CYS A 258 -3.28 4.05 -13.98
N GLY A 259 -4.57 4.09 -14.23
CA GLY A 259 -5.16 3.95 -15.55
C GLY A 259 -6.41 3.10 -15.50
N ASP A 260 -7.23 3.24 -16.52
CA ASP A 260 -8.39 2.37 -16.72
C ASP A 260 -8.49 1.99 -18.19
N THR A 261 -9.03 0.81 -18.49
CA THR A 261 -9.33 0.41 -19.87
C THR A 261 -10.83 0.33 -20.03
N ARG A 262 -11.41 1.19 -20.88
CA ARG A 262 -12.86 1.20 -21.14
C ARG A 262 -13.11 1.13 -22.63
N ALA A 263 -13.96 0.18 -23.03
CA ALA A 263 -14.32 -0.03 -24.43
C ALA A 263 -13.11 -0.15 -25.38
N GLY A 264 -12.03 -0.79 -24.91
CA GLY A 264 -10.80 -0.97 -25.69
C GLY A 264 -9.88 0.26 -25.75
N MET A 265 -10.20 1.36 -25.06
CA MET A 265 -9.33 2.52 -24.93
C MET A 265 -8.65 2.51 -23.57
N SER A 266 -7.31 2.55 -23.55
CA SER A 266 -6.56 2.83 -22.34
C SER A 266 -6.62 4.32 -22.02
N GLY A 267 -7.05 4.64 -20.80
CA GLY A 267 -7.11 5.99 -20.27
C GLY A 267 -6.02 6.18 -19.22
N GLY A 268 -4.98 6.94 -19.57
CA GLY A 268 -3.99 7.42 -18.61
C GLY A 268 -3.21 6.31 -17.89
N GLU A 269 -2.82 5.25 -18.61
CA GLU A 269 -2.00 4.18 -18.05
C GLU A 269 -0.59 4.71 -17.73
N HIS A 270 -0.20 4.64 -16.45
CA HIS A 270 1.12 5.03 -15.99
C HIS A 270 1.50 4.29 -14.71
N VAL A 271 2.79 4.05 -14.54
CA VAL A 271 3.34 3.21 -13.48
C VAL A 271 4.46 3.94 -12.76
N PHE A 272 4.39 3.98 -11.44
CA PHE A 272 5.32 4.70 -10.58
C PHE A 272 5.36 4.04 -9.19
N SER A 273 6.03 4.66 -8.22
CA SER A 273 6.29 4.08 -6.92
C SER A 273 5.82 4.97 -5.77
N GLU A 274 5.64 4.35 -4.63
CA GLU A 274 5.79 5.02 -3.34
C GLU A 274 6.84 4.32 -2.51
N VAL A 275 7.57 5.11 -1.72
CA VAL A 275 8.59 4.62 -0.78
C VAL A 275 8.14 4.91 0.64
N TYR A 276 8.38 3.99 1.57
CA TYR A 276 8.04 4.19 2.97
C TYR A 276 9.17 4.88 3.72
N LEU A 277 8.93 6.11 4.18
CA LEU A 277 9.89 6.90 4.94
C LEU A 277 9.74 6.61 6.43
N LYS A 278 10.60 5.75 6.98
CA LYS A 278 10.51 5.30 8.37
C LYS A 278 10.57 6.44 9.38
N GLU A 279 11.34 7.50 9.09
CA GLU A 279 11.53 8.66 9.97
C GLU A 279 10.26 9.51 10.07
N TYR A 280 9.44 9.49 9.02
CA TYR A 280 8.18 10.25 8.92
C TYR A 280 6.95 9.37 9.10
N ASN A 281 7.16 8.06 9.21
CA ASN A 281 6.11 7.07 9.36
C ASN A 281 5.03 7.15 8.25
N SER A 282 5.46 7.44 7.03
CA SER A 282 4.57 7.78 5.92
C SER A 282 5.07 7.24 4.58
N TRP A 283 4.14 7.01 3.65
CA TRP A 283 4.46 6.75 2.25
C TRP A 283 4.68 8.07 1.50
N ALA A 284 5.66 8.10 0.59
CA ALA A 284 5.97 9.25 -0.24
C ALA A 284 5.96 8.88 -1.73
N TYR A 285 5.31 9.71 -2.55
CA TYR A 285 5.22 9.55 -4.00
C TYR A 285 6.59 9.74 -4.67
N VAL A 286 6.93 8.81 -5.58
CA VAL A 286 8.16 8.81 -6.37
C VAL A 286 7.85 8.41 -7.82
N ASP A 287 8.26 9.22 -8.78
CA ASP A 287 8.09 8.96 -10.20
C ASP A 287 9.31 9.41 -11.01
N LEU A 288 10.21 8.47 -11.27
CA LEU A 288 11.42 8.73 -12.03
C LEU A 288 11.15 9.00 -13.52
N THR A 289 10.00 8.58 -14.05
CA THR A 289 9.57 8.94 -15.42
C THR A 289 9.27 10.44 -15.48
N ALA A 290 8.61 10.95 -14.45
CA ALA A 290 8.38 12.37 -14.24
C ALA A 290 9.60 13.11 -13.67
N LYS A 291 10.74 12.43 -13.49
CA LYS A 291 11.96 12.98 -12.86
C LYS A 291 11.70 13.57 -11.46
N THR A 292 10.61 13.15 -10.81
CA THR A 292 10.16 13.66 -9.52
C THR A 292 10.45 12.61 -8.46
N VAL A 293 11.29 12.94 -7.48
CA VAL A 293 11.68 11.99 -6.43
C VAL A 293 10.77 12.10 -5.22
N PHE A 294 10.45 13.31 -4.77
CA PHE A 294 9.48 13.54 -3.70
C PHE A 294 8.62 14.75 -4.00
N VAL A 295 7.41 14.77 -3.44
CA VAL A 295 6.55 15.96 -3.38
C VAL A 295 6.27 16.25 -1.91
N LYS A 296 6.39 17.51 -1.51
CA LYS A 296 6.24 17.95 -0.12
C LYS A 296 5.31 19.15 -0.02
N LYS A 297 4.57 19.22 1.07
CA LYS A 297 3.89 20.44 1.53
C LYS A 297 4.51 20.85 2.87
N GLY A 298 5.32 21.91 2.85
CA GLY A 298 6.17 22.25 4.00
C GLY A 298 7.10 21.08 4.33
N MET A 299 6.99 20.54 5.55
CA MET A 299 7.79 19.39 6.02
C MET A 299 7.16 18.02 5.71
N GLN A 300 5.91 17.99 5.24
CA GLN A 300 5.17 16.75 5.03
C GLN A 300 5.45 16.18 3.64
N TYR A 301 5.88 14.92 3.58
CA TYR A 301 5.96 14.15 2.34
C TYR A 301 4.56 13.69 1.93
N LEU A 302 4.24 13.88 0.66
CA LEU A 302 2.93 13.53 0.13
C LEU A 302 2.96 12.17 -0.55
N ASN A 303 1.91 11.39 -0.31
CA ASN A 303 1.67 10.17 -1.05
C ASN A 303 0.92 10.44 -2.36
N THR A 304 0.71 9.40 -3.16
CA THR A 304 0.06 9.45 -4.47
C THR A 304 -1.33 10.05 -4.42
N ILE A 305 -2.15 9.63 -3.45
CA ILE A 305 -3.52 10.10 -3.34
C ILE A 305 -3.56 11.57 -2.88
N ASP A 306 -2.66 11.98 -1.99
CA ASP A 306 -2.52 13.39 -1.62
C ASP A 306 -2.10 14.25 -2.81
N VAL A 307 -1.10 13.81 -3.57
CA VAL A 307 -0.69 14.46 -4.82
C VAL A 307 -1.88 14.58 -5.77
N GLN A 308 -2.60 13.48 -6.02
CA GLN A 308 -3.78 13.47 -6.91
C GLN A 308 -4.87 14.45 -6.45
N ARG A 309 -5.13 14.53 -5.15
CA ARG A 309 -6.14 15.45 -4.59
C ARG A 309 -5.72 16.90 -4.75
N LEU A 310 -4.46 17.22 -4.50
CA LEU A 310 -3.93 18.58 -4.65
C LEU A 310 -3.95 19.05 -6.10
N LEU A 311 -3.68 18.16 -7.06
CA LEU A 311 -3.72 18.48 -8.50
C LEU A 311 -5.11 18.92 -9.00
N ARG A 312 -6.18 18.72 -8.22
CA ARG A 312 -7.55 19.15 -8.58
C ARG A 312 -7.77 20.65 -8.43
N TYR A 313 -6.90 21.33 -7.70
CA TYR A 313 -7.00 22.76 -7.44
C TYR A 313 -5.87 23.50 -8.16
N PRO A 314 -6.06 24.78 -8.51
CA PRO A 314 -4.98 25.61 -9.04
C PRO A 314 -3.78 25.61 -8.08
N LEU A 315 -2.64 25.09 -8.53
CA LEU A 315 -1.42 24.99 -7.73
C LEU A 315 -0.66 26.33 -7.76
N ASN A 316 -1.03 27.25 -6.88
CA ASN A 316 -0.24 28.45 -6.56
C ASN A 316 0.18 28.45 -5.08
N ASP A 317 0.39 27.25 -4.52
CA ASP A 317 0.84 27.07 -3.14
C ASP A 317 2.38 27.04 -3.12
N PRO A 318 3.05 28.06 -2.55
CA PRO A 318 4.51 28.13 -2.51
C PRO A 318 5.13 27.05 -1.61
N ASP A 319 4.37 26.48 -0.67
CA ASP A 319 4.84 25.42 0.22
C ASP A 319 4.83 24.04 -0.47
N LEU A 320 4.21 23.95 -1.66
CA LEU A 320 4.15 22.73 -2.44
C LEU A 320 5.36 22.62 -3.37
N THR A 321 6.34 21.83 -2.95
CA THR A 321 7.61 21.66 -3.65
C THR A 321 7.85 20.22 -4.05
N ALA A 322 8.78 20.00 -4.97
CA ALA A 322 9.24 18.69 -5.36
C ALA A 322 10.76 18.62 -5.44
N ASP A 323 11.32 17.49 -5.01
CA ASP A 323 12.71 17.12 -5.28
C ASP A 323 12.75 16.58 -6.72
N TYR A 324 13.22 17.40 -7.67
CA TYR A 324 13.14 17.15 -9.11
C TYR A 324 14.52 17.08 -9.77
N PHE A 325 14.73 16.12 -10.65
CA PHE A 325 15.96 15.99 -11.41
C PHE A 325 15.95 16.89 -12.65
N ASN A 326 16.76 17.94 -12.63
CA ASN A 326 16.83 18.95 -13.69
C ASN A 326 17.64 18.50 -14.93
N GLY A 327 18.23 17.30 -14.88
CA GLY A 327 19.14 16.78 -15.91
C GLY A 327 20.55 16.57 -15.39
N ASP A 328 20.96 17.27 -14.34
CA ASP A 328 22.31 17.20 -13.78
C ASP A 328 22.34 16.91 -12.28
N SER A 329 21.29 17.27 -11.55
CA SER A 329 21.14 16.91 -10.14
C SER A 329 19.68 17.00 -9.72
N ILE A 330 19.36 16.43 -8.55
CA ILE A 330 18.07 16.66 -7.90
C ILE A 330 18.10 18.02 -7.19
N VAL A 331 17.13 18.87 -7.51
CA VAL A 331 16.93 20.20 -6.94
C VAL A 331 15.49 20.36 -6.47
N GLN A 332 15.30 21.16 -5.42
CA GLN A 332 13.97 21.51 -4.97
C GLN A 332 13.34 22.53 -5.93
N THR A 333 12.16 22.23 -6.46
CA THR A 333 11.44 23.05 -7.45
C THR A 333 9.99 23.20 -7.03
N PRO A 334 9.33 24.36 -7.26
CA PRO A 334 7.88 24.47 -7.09
C PRO A 334 7.14 23.39 -7.89
N TYR A 335 6.27 22.62 -7.24
CA TYR A 335 5.71 21.42 -7.87
C TYR A 335 4.87 21.74 -9.12
N ASN A 336 4.21 22.89 -9.13
CA ASN A 336 3.42 23.34 -10.28
C ASN A 336 4.22 23.47 -11.59
N GLN A 337 5.54 23.66 -11.53
CA GLN A 337 6.43 23.73 -12.70
C GLN A 337 6.79 22.35 -13.27
N VAL A 338 6.69 21.29 -12.46
CA VAL A 338 7.15 19.94 -12.79
C VAL A 338 6.03 18.88 -12.71
N ALA A 339 4.80 19.28 -12.39
CA ALA A 339 3.65 18.40 -12.25
C ALA A 339 3.01 17.92 -13.57
N SER A 340 3.61 18.18 -14.74
CA SER A 340 2.98 17.92 -16.05
C SER A 340 2.61 16.44 -16.25
N THR A 341 3.51 15.53 -15.94
CA THR A 341 3.28 14.08 -16.00
C THR A 341 2.16 13.66 -15.06
N ALA A 342 2.23 14.07 -13.79
CA ALA A 342 1.21 13.74 -12.80
C ALA A 342 -0.16 14.32 -13.18
N ARG A 343 -0.25 15.55 -13.72
CA ARG A 343 -1.51 16.14 -14.21
C ARG A 343 -2.10 15.38 -15.39
N THR A 344 -1.25 14.82 -16.26
CA THR A 344 -1.67 14.03 -17.41
C THR A 344 -2.34 12.74 -16.95
N TYR A 345 -1.75 12.06 -15.97
CA TYR A 345 -2.22 10.74 -15.55
C TYR A 345 -3.21 10.79 -14.38
N PHE A 346 -3.09 11.70 -13.43
CA PHE A 346 -3.86 11.66 -12.16
C PHE A 346 -5.22 12.39 -12.26
N HIS A 347 -5.93 12.19 -13.37
CA HIS A 347 -7.25 12.81 -13.55
C HIS A 347 -8.28 12.24 -12.56
N ARG A 348 -9.37 12.99 -12.31
CA ARG A 348 -10.42 12.67 -11.32
C ARG A 348 -11.07 11.28 -11.48
N ASN A 349 -11.07 10.75 -12.70
CA ASN A 349 -11.67 9.46 -13.03
C ASN A 349 -10.66 8.31 -13.00
N ASN A 350 -9.41 8.57 -12.63
CA ASN A 350 -8.40 7.53 -12.64
C ASN A 350 -8.53 6.60 -11.42
N ILE A 351 -8.07 5.38 -11.60
CA ILE A 351 -8.06 4.32 -10.60
C ILE A 351 -6.61 3.95 -10.33
N PHE A 352 -6.24 3.91 -9.07
CA PHE A 352 -4.90 3.54 -8.62
C PHE A 352 -4.90 2.11 -8.11
N ARG A 353 -4.00 1.28 -8.64
CA ARG A 353 -3.74 -0.11 -8.25
C ARG A 353 -2.43 -0.16 -7.48
N PHE A 354 -2.51 -0.55 -6.21
CA PHE A 354 -1.36 -0.71 -5.30
C PHE A 354 -1.06 -2.20 -5.18
N TYR A 355 0.05 -2.64 -5.75
CA TYR A 355 0.36 -4.07 -5.82
C TYR A 355 0.92 -4.59 -4.49
N PHE A 356 0.45 -5.77 -4.08
CA PHE A 356 1.01 -6.47 -2.93
C PHE A 356 2.37 -7.11 -3.26
N SER A 357 3.16 -7.37 -2.22
CA SER A 357 4.56 -7.81 -2.34
C SER A 357 4.76 -9.11 -3.10
N ASP A 358 3.78 -10.01 -3.06
CA ASP A 358 3.81 -11.29 -3.75
C ASP A 358 3.18 -11.27 -5.15
N PHE A 359 2.72 -10.10 -5.62
CA PHE A 359 2.09 -9.95 -6.93
C PHE A 359 2.92 -10.58 -8.05
N LEU A 360 4.21 -10.23 -8.16
CA LEU A 360 5.06 -10.71 -9.25
C LEU A 360 5.23 -12.24 -9.23
N LYS A 361 5.37 -12.81 -8.02
CA LYS A 361 5.46 -14.27 -7.82
C LYS A 361 4.19 -14.98 -8.26
N VAL A 362 3.03 -14.39 -7.95
CA VAL A 362 1.73 -14.95 -8.32
C VAL A 362 1.42 -14.72 -9.81
N GLN A 363 1.84 -13.59 -10.38
CA GLN A 363 1.62 -13.26 -11.79
C GLN A 363 2.40 -14.22 -12.70
N ASN A 364 3.66 -14.50 -12.36
CA ASN A 364 4.61 -15.25 -13.21
C ASN A 364 5.03 -16.58 -12.55
N PRO A 365 4.14 -17.58 -12.46
CA PRO A 365 4.47 -18.88 -11.87
C PRO A 365 5.53 -19.62 -12.72
N LYS A 366 6.58 -20.11 -12.05
CA LYS A 366 7.77 -20.70 -12.69
C LYS A 366 7.55 -22.12 -13.20
N ASN A 367 6.61 -22.84 -12.61
CA ASN A 367 6.35 -24.25 -12.91
C ASN A 367 4.86 -24.60 -12.78
N LEU A 368 4.50 -25.83 -13.18
CA LEU A 368 3.12 -26.32 -13.13
C LEU A 368 2.55 -26.37 -11.71
N PHE A 369 3.38 -26.66 -10.71
CA PHE A 369 2.95 -26.70 -9.31
C PHE A 369 2.56 -25.30 -8.81
N GLU A 370 3.38 -24.28 -9.09
CA GLU A 370 3.06 -22.88 -8.79
C GLU A 370 1.82 -22.38 -9.54
N ARG A 371 1.62 -22.82 -10.79
CA ARG A 371 0.36 -22.57 -11.53
C ARG A 371 -0.84 -23.20 -10.83
N GLY A 372 -0.68 -24.40 -10.28
CA GLY A 372 -1.70 -25.06 -9.46
C GLY A 372 -2.01 -24.27 -8.18
N ILE A 373 -0.98 -23.84 -7.43
CA ILE A 373 -1.15 -23.00 -6.23
C ILE A 373 -1.87 -21.69 -6.57
N LYS A 374 -1.50 -21.04 -7.68
CA LYS A 374 -2.13 -19.79 -8.16
C LYS A 374 -3.64 -19.92 -8.33
N LEU A 375 -4.14 -21.09 -8.75
CA LEU A 375 -5.59 -21.30 -8.89
C LEU A 375 -6.29 -21.15 -7.53
N PHE A 376 -5.71 -21.69 -6.46
CA PHE A 376 -6.26 -21.62 -5.10
C PHE A 376 -5.85 -20.37 -4.32
N TYR A 377 -5.12 -19.45 -4.95
CA TYR A 377 -4.69 -18.23 -4.29
C TYR A 377 -5.92 -17.36 -3.97
N SER A 378 -6.19 -17.19 -2.68
CA SER A 378 -7.42 -16.56 -2.15
C SER A 378 -7.24 -15.11 -1.73
N LYS A 379 -6.01 -14.60 -1.70
CA LYS A 379 -5.73 -13.21 -1.39
C LYS A 379 -5.93 -12.32 -2.63
N PRO A 380 -6.14 -11.00 -2.43
CA PRO A 380 -6.05 -10.02 -3.51
C PRO A 380 -4.61 -9.91 -4.04
N TYR A 381 -4.46 -9.51 -5.31
CA TYR A 381 -3.17 -9.25 -5.96
C TYR A 381 -2.74 -7.78 -5.81
N TYR A 382 -3.72 -6.90 -5.65
CA TYR A 382 -3.53 -5.47 -5.48
C TYR A 382 -4.72 -4.87 -4.72
N ALA A 383 -4.51 -3.71 -4.12
CA ALA A 383 -5.56 -2.84 -3.62
C ALA A 383 -5.92 -1.79 -4.67
N VAL A 384 -7.18 -1.37 -4.70
CA VAL A 384 -7.69 -0.36 -5.62
C VAL A 384 -8.21 0.84 -4.85
N TYR A 385 -7.82 2.04 -5.30
CA TYR A 385 -8.34 3.29 -4.80
C TYR A 385 -8.77 4.20 -5.96
N GLY A 386 -9.92 4.84 -5.83
CA GLY A 386 -10.39 5.89 -6.73
C GLY A 386 -11.75 6.39 -6.29
N ASP A 387 -12.02 7.68 -6.47
CA ASP A 387 -13.24 8.33 -5.97
C ASP A 387 -14.53 7.70 -6.50
N ASN A 388 -14.48 7.15 -7.72
CA ASN A 388 -15.63 6.54 -8.40
C ASN A 388 -15.58 5.01 -8.40
N THR A 389 -14.76 4.40 -7.54
CA THR A 389 -14.70 2.93 -7.44
C THR A 389 -15.87 2.45 -6.59
N GLY A 390 -16.88 1.85 -7.22
CA GLY A 390 -18.11 1.38 -6.56
C GLY A 390 -18.17 -0.12 -6.31
N ILE A 391 -17.04 -0.83 -6.32
CA ILE A 391 -17.00 -2.28 -6.46
C ILE A 391 -16.56 -2.92 -5.16
N GLY A 392 -17.52 -3.40 -4.38
CA GLY A 392 -17.23 -4.17 -3.17
C GLY A 392 -16.45 -5.46 -3.44
N ARG A 393 -15.99 -6.11 -2.37
CA ARG A 393 -15.23 -7.38 -2.38
C ARG A 393 -15.92 -8.58 -3.05
N SER A 394 -17.12 -8.39 -3.61
CA SER A 394 -17.92 -9.44 -4.25
C SER A 394 -17.20 -10.09 -5.42
N GLN A 395 -16.49 -9.33 -6.26
CA GLN A 395 -15.79 -9.92 -7.43
C GLN A 395 -14.69 -10.90 -7.01
N LEU A 396 -13.88 -10.51 -6.03
CA LEU A 396 -12.88 -11.38 -5.42
C LEU A 396 -13.54 -12.64 -4.83
N MET A 397 -14.65 -12.49 -4.10
CA MET A 397 -15.36 -13.63 -3.51
C MET A 397 -15.97 -14.56 -4.57
N VAL A 398 -16.54 -14.02 -5.65
CA VAL A 398 -17.05 -14.82 -6.78
C VAL A 398 -15.93 -15.66 -7.41
N ARG A 399 -14.74 -15.09 -7.62
CA ARG A 399 -13.56 -15.83 -8.09
C ARG A 399 -13.20 -16.98 -7.15
N ILE A 400 -13.14 -16.71 -5.85
CA ILE A 400 -12.75 -17.69 -4.84
C ILE A 400 -13.79 -18.83 -4.78
N ILE A 401 -15.07 -18.48 -4.60
CA ILE A 401 -16.18 -19.44 -4.50
C ILE A 401 -16.27 -20.29 -5.77
N SER A 402 -16.23 -19.69 -6.96
CA SER A 402 -16.29 -20.45 -8.22
C SER A 402 -15.10 -21.40 -8.39
N THR A 403 -13.90 -21.03 -7.89
CA THR A 403 -12.73 -21.92 -7.90
C THR A 403 -13.00 -23.15 -7.03
N TYR A 404 -13.47 -22.97 -5.79
CA TYR A 404 -13.75 -24.09 -4.89
C TYR A 404 -14.89 -24.98 -5.40
N ILE A 405 -15.95 -24.41 -5.95
CA ILE A 405 -17.06 -25.16 -6.56
C ILE A 405 -16.56 -26.01 -7.75
N MET A 406 -15.72 -25.44 -8.60
CA MET A 406 -15.11 -26.15 -9.73
C MET A 406 -14.32 -27.38 -9.26
N PHE A 407 -13.44 -27.22 -8.27
CA PHE A 407 -12.64 -28.34 -7.76
C PHE A 407 -13.46 -29.36 -6.96
N PHE A 408 -14.52 -28.94 -6.29
CA PHE A 408 -15.48 -29.85 -5.64
C PHE A 408 -16.13 -30.78 -6.67
N PHE A 409 -16.66 -30.25 -7.77
CA PHE A 409 -17.26 -31.07 -8.83
C PHE A 409 -16.25 -31.89 -9.62
N LEU A 410 -15.01 -31.41 -9.77
CA LEU A 410 -13.91 -32.22 -10.32
C LEU A 410 -13.66 -33.46 -9.46
N GLY A 411 -13.55 -33.28 -8.14
CA GLY A 411 -13.37 -34.37 -7.19
C GLY A 411 -14.50 -35.39 -7.24
N LEU A 412 -15.76 -34.94 -7.28
CA LEU A 412 -16.93 -35.81 -7.44
C LEU A 412 -16.90 -36.56 -8.79
N SER A 413 -16.53 -35.88 -9.88
CA SER A 413 -16.44 -36.49 -11.20
C SER A 413 -15.40 -37.61 -11.24
N ILE A 414 -14.23 -37.39 -10.64
CA ILE A 414 -13.18 -38.40 -10.51
C ILE A 414 -13.69 -39.59 -9.69
N PHE A 415 -14.30 -39.33 -8.52
CA PHE A 415 -14.83 -40.38 -7.64
C PHE A 415 -15.89 -41.25 -8.32
N PHE A 416 -16.90 -40.64 -8.96
CA PHE A 416 -17.94 -41.38 -9.67
C PHE A 416 -17.43 -42.03 -10.96
N GLY A 417 -16.44 -41.43 -11.63
CA GLY A 417 -15.77 -42.01 -12.79
C GLY A 417 -15.04 -43.31 -12.46
N PHE A 418 -14.28 -43.34 -11.36
CA PHE A 418 -13.64 -44.58 -10.88
C PHE A 418 -14.66 -45.66 -10.51
N LYS A 419 -15.75 -45.29 -9.82
CA LYS A 419 -16.84 -46.23 -9.51
C LYS A 419 -17.49 -46.81 -10.76
N TRP A 420 -17.73 -45.97 -11.77
CA TRP A 420 -18.30 -46.39 -13.05
C TRP A 420 -17.37 -47.32 -13.82
N LEU A 421 -16.06 -47.02 -13.89
CA LEU A 421 -15.07 -47.89 -14.53
C LEU A 421 -15.02 -49.26 -13.85
N ARG A 422 -14.95 -49.29 -12.51
CA ARG A 422 -14.90 -50.55 -11.75
C ARG A 422 -16.13 -51.45 -11.99
N GLN A 423 -17.31 -50.86 -12.15
CA GLN A 423 -18.54 -51.59 -12.48
C GLN A 423 -18.60 -52.10 -13.92
N LYS A 424 -17.81 -51.55 -14.83
CA LYS A 424 -17.72 -52.04 -16.21
C LYS A 424 -16.69 -53.16 -16.38
N THR A 425 -15.69 -53.20 -15.50
CA THR A 425 -14.61 -54.18 -15.54
C THR A 425 -14.87 -55.41 -14.67
N ALA A 426 -15.83 -55.32 -13.74
CA ALA A 426 -16.36 -56.44 -12.97
C ALA A 426 -17.61 -56.96 -13.67
#